data_AF-A0AAD0VTK3-F1
#
_entry.id   AF-A0AAD0VTK3-F1
#
_cell.length_a   1.000
_cell.length_b   1.000
_cell.length_c   1.000
_cell.angle_alpha   90.00
_cell.angle_beta   90.00
_cell.angle_gamma   90.00
#
_symmetry.space_group_name_H-M   'P 1'
#
loop_
_entity.id
_entity.type
_entity.pdbx_description
1 polymer ?
#
loop_
_entity_poly.entity_id
_entity_poly.type
_entity_poly.pdbx_seq_one_letter_code
_entity_poly.pdbx_strand_id
1 'polypeptide(L)'
;MAGESDAFDDAWAGKHQKIVEALRELGGRKDVPFLVAQETLWLLDGYGLTVSMLPDTVPQTEQYLAYTYIEEPELLPAKMLELFKALKEHAGGWSRVRVGSKAVAQDLIVFADSIQTQGTEVMGYAGKTSALGPNAEKWELSGSPAAIEVQDKAILLKMASSFEALRAPVEHFKASLEHVYSDLAAFRDEARFKLRPAVQEKIRALDRLVRAYKSEQRLADDPNSVSYGRVAAGLPGAQLKVTFHKLEASLSINISGTASIHSAWQGMDAYLEQSEQHLVSMQTQEELADFMIRYKIFLVQWAGIKTFAQEQLSAFDSTRQV
;
A
#
# COMPACT_ATOMS: atom_id res chain seq x y z
N MET A 1 35.54 0.85 30.96
CA MET A 1 34.87 0.19 29.81
C MET A 1 33.49 0.82 29.63
N ALA A 2 33.43 2.10 29.24
CA ALA A 2 32.20 2.90 29.22
C ALA A 2 31.93 3.53 27.83
N GLY A 3 32.43 2.91 26.76
CA GLY A 3 32.38 3.48 25.40
C GLY A 3 31.55 2.69 24.38
N GLU A 4 30.96 1.55 24.77
CA GLU A 4 30.14 0.72 23.87
C GLU A 4 28.63 0.93 24.06
N SER A 5 28.15 1.43 25.21
CA SER A 5 26.71 1.73 25.40
C SER A 5 26.28 2.99 24.66
N ASP A 6 27.05 4.09 24.72
CA ASP A 6 26.72 5.36 24.04
C ASP A 6 26.62 5.21 22.51
N ALA A 7 27.48 4.39 21.90
CA ALA A 7 27.45 4.15 20.45
C ALA A 7 26.27 3.29 20.02
N PHE A 8 25.79 2.40 20.91
CA PHE A 8 24.60 1.60 20.69
C PHE A 8 23.34 2.47 20.88
N ASP A 9 23.30 3.32 21.90
CA ASP A 9 22.17 4.21 22.21
C ASP A 9 21.91 5.26 21.13
N ASP A 10 22.97 5.87 20.56
CA ASP A 10 22.84 6.80 19.44
C ASP A 10 22.40 6.10 18.14
N ALA A 11 22.88 4.87 17.90
CA ALA A 11 22.51 4.08 16.74
C ALA A 11 21.07 3.51 16.84
N TRP A 12 20.66 3.10 18.04
CA TRP A 12 19.33 2.62 18.37
C TRP A 12 18.30 3.75 18.22
N ALA A 13 18.59 4.92 18.81
CA ALA A 13 17.76 6.11 18.68
C ALA A 13 17.61 6.57 17.22
N GLY A 14 18.73 6.73 16.50
CA GLY A 14 18.73 7.30 15.15
C GLY A 14 18.12 6.39 14.07
N LYS A 15 18.17 5.06 14.23
CA LYS A 15 17.63 4.11 13.25
C LYS A 15 16.13 3.86 13.45
N HIS A 16 15.67 3.83 14.70
CA HIS A 16 14.26 3.56 15.04
C HIS A 16 13.39 4.80 14.95
N GLN A 17 13.94 5.97 15.31
CA GLN A 17 13.27 7.23 15.07
C GLN A 17 12.98 7.43 13.59
N LYS A 18 13.86 6.99 12.67
CA LYS A 18 13.59 7.02 11.22
C LYS A 18 12.43 6.11 10.79
N ILE A 19 12.25 4.94 11.40
CA ILE A 19 11.12 4.05 11.08
C ILE A 19 9.82 4.73 11.51
N VAL A 20 9.81 5.34 12.69
CA VAL A 20 8.59 6.00 13.16
C VAL A 20 8.36 7.36 12.49
N GLU A 21 9.40 8.12 12.17
CA GLU A 21 9.30 9.33 11.35
C GLU A 21 8.81 8.96 9.95
N ALA A 22 9.28 7.86 9.36
CA ALA A 22 8.78 7.36 8.07
C ALA A 22 7.30 6.96 8.16
N LEU A 23 6.88 6.25 9.22
CA LEU A 23 5.47 5.90 9.46
C LEU A 23 4.61 7.13 9.78
N ARG A 24 5.15 8.15 10.46
CA ARG A 24 4.48 9.43 10.75
C ARG A 24 4.41 10.32 9.51
N GLU A 25 5.42 10.31 8.64
CA GLU A 25 5.38 10.95 7.32
C GLU A 25 4.41 10.23 6.39
N LEU A 26 4.32 8.90 6.48
CA LEU A 26 3.32 8.07 5.79
C LEU A 26 1.89 8.33 6.30
N GLY A 27 1.70 8.53 7.61
CA GLY A 27 0.40 8.81 8.22
C GLY A 27 -0.03 10.28 8.20
N GLY A 28 0.94 11.22 8.09
CA GLY A 28 0.71 12.66 8.13
C GLY A 28 0.67 13.35 6.77
N ARG A 29 1.19 12.73 5.72
CA ARG A 29 1.04 13.24 4.35
C ARG A 29 -0.30 12.73 3.79
N LYS A 30 -1.20 13.66 3.46
CA LYS A 30 -2.42 13.38 2.66
C LYS A 30 -2.12 12.72 1.31
N ASP A 31 -0.85 12.71 0.90
CA ASP A 31 -0.39 12.37 -0.43
C ASP A 31 0.39 11.05 -0.48
N VAL A 32 0.62 10.38 0.66
CA VAL A 32 1.31 9.08 0.68
C VAL A 32 0.32 8.00 1.10
N PRO A 33 -0.06 7.07 0.20
CA PRO A 33 -1.06 6.06 0.49
C PRO A 33 -0.54 5.11 1.56
N PHE A 34 -1.22 5.04 2.70
CA PHE A 34 -1.24 3.81 3.46
C PHE A 34 -2.23 2.88 2.78
N LEU A 35 -1.73 1.75 2.32
CA LEU A 35 -2.40 0.82 1.42
C LEU A 35 -2.76 1.49 0.08
N VAL A 36 -4.04 1.62 -0.18
CA VAL A 36 -4.61 2.16 -1.40
C VAL A 36 -5.34 3.44 -1.01
N ALA A 37 -4.86 4.60 -1.46
CA ALA A 37 -5.45 5.90 -1.13
C ALA A 37 -6.94 5.92 -1.52
N GLN A 38 -7.75 6.73 -0.85
CA GLN A 38 -9.18 6.83 -1.14
C GLN A 38 -9.45 7.20 -2.61
N GLU A 39 -8.65 8.10 -3.17
CA GLU A 39 -8.66 8.48 -4.57
C GLU A 39 -8.33 7.29 -5.47
N THR A 40 -7.36 6.47 -5.07
CA THR A 40 -7.05 5.23 -5.78
C THR A 40 -8.17 4.21 -5.70
N LEU A 41 -8.81 4.03 -4.54
CA LEU A 41 -9.95 3.13 -4.39
C LEU A 41 -11.07 3.52 -5.33
N TRP A 42 -11.41 4.82 -5.37
CA TRP A 42 -12.41 5.34 -6.30
C TRP A 42 -12.02 5.13 -7.76
N LEU A 43 -10.76 5.38 -8.12
CA LEU A 43 -10.26 5.16 -9.49
C LEU A 43 -10.31 3.69 -9.89
N LEU A 44 -9.95 2.76 -9.01
CA LEU A 44 -9.94 1.33 -9.29
C LEU A 44 -11.34 0.71 -9.29
N ASP A 45 -12.23 1.19 -8.41
CA ASP A 45 -13.64 0.85 -8.47
C ASP A 45 -14.27 1.37 -9.78
N GLY A 46 -13.97 2.62 -10.15
CA GLY A 46 -14.38 3.21 -11.43
C GLY A 46 -13.82 2.46 -12.64
N TYR A 47 -12.58 1.98 -12.57
CA TYR A 47 -11.98 1.09 -13.57
C TYR A 47 -12.77 -0.22 -13.68
N GLY A 48 -13.05 -0.88 -12.55
CA GLY A 48 -13.81 -2.12 -12.50
C GLY A 48 -15.20 -1.96 -13.12
N LEU A 49 -15.91 -0.88 -12.76
CA LEU A 49 -17.20 -0.54 -13.33
C LEU A 49 -17.11 -0.28 -14.84
N THR A 50 -16.16 0.53 -15.28
CA THR A 50 -15.96 0.86 -16.70
C THR A 50 -15.72 -0.39 -17.54
N VAL A 51 -14.84 -1.28 -17.06
CA VAL A 51 -14.49 -2.51 -17.76
C VAL A 51 -15.61 -3.55 -17.71
N SER A 52 -16.41 -3.57 -16.63
CA SER A 52 -17.56 -4.49 -16.53
C SER A 52 -18.58 -4.29 -17.65
N MET A 53 -18.70 -3.05 -18.16
CA MET A 53 -19.57 -2.69 -19.28
C MET A 53 -19.03 -3.10 -20.66
N LEU A 54 -17.77 -3.58 -20.74
CA LEU A 54 -17.22 -4.01 -22.01
C LEU A 54 -17.89 -5.32 -22.49
N PRO A 55 -18.10 -5.46 -23.81
CA PRO A 55 -18.63 -6.67 -24.43
C PRO A 55 -17.87 -7.95 -24.05
N ASP A 56 -18.59 -9.08 -24.03
CA ASP A 56 -18.03 -10.42 -23.80
C ASP A 56 -18.21 -11.40 -24.96
N THR A 57 -18.98 -10.99 -25.98
CA THR A 57 -19.20 -11.76 -27.20
C THR A 57 -18.87 -10.93 -28.44
N VAL A 58 -18.62 -11.63 -29.56
CA VAL A 58 -18.32 -10.98 -30.84
C VAL A 58 -19.49 -10.10 -31.32
N PRO A 59 -20.77 -10.54 -31.30
CA PRO A 59 -21.88 -9.69 -31.73
C PRO A 59 -22.03 -8.40 -30.91
N GLN A 60 -21.84 -8.48 -29.58
CA GLN A 60 -21.85 -7.29 -28.73
C GLN A 60 -20.67 -6.37 -29.03
N THR A 61 -19.51 -6.95 -29.38
CA THR A 61 -18.31 -6.18 -29.74
C THR A 61 -18.53 -5.46 -31.07
N GLU A 62 -19.11 -6.12 -32.06
CA GLU A 62 -19.49 -5.50 -33.34
C GLU A 62 -20.51 -4.36 -33.13
N GLN A 63 -21.50 -4.58 -32.27
CA GLN A 63 -22.48 -3.55 -31.89
C GLN A 63 -21.82 -2.37 -31.17
N TYR A 64 -20.93 -2.64 -30.22
CA TYR A 64 -20.19 -1.64 -29.45
C TYR A 64 -19.25 -0.81 -30.33
N LEU A 65 -18.59 -1.47 -31.30
CA LEU A 65 -17.66 -0.85 -32.23
C LEU A 65 -18.37 -0.18 -33.41
N ALA A 66 -19.66 -0.47 -33.62
CA ALA A 66 -20.46 -0.04 -34.76
C ALA A 66 -19.90 -0.48 -36.13
N TYR A 67 -19.17 -1.59 -36.17
CA TYR A 67 -18.73 -2.25 -37.41
C TYR A 67 -18.55 -3.75 -37.20
N THR A 68 -18.72 -4.51 -38.28
CA THR A 68 -18.48 -5.96 -38.32
C THR A 68 -17.12 -6.31 -38.94
N TYR A 69 -16.52 -5.39 -39.68
CA TYR A 69 -15.24 -5.59 -40.34
C TYR A 69 -14.45 -4.29 -40.45
N ILE A 70 -13.13 -4.41 -40.35
CA ILE A 70 -12.15 -3.36 -40.57
C ILE A 70 -10.85 -3.99 -41.09
N GLU A 71 -10.15 -3.31 -41.99
CA GLU A 71 -8.93 -3.87 -42.61
C GLU A 71 -7.73 -3.89 -41.67
N GLU A 72 -7.66 -2.96 -40.72
CA GLU A 72 -6.60 -2.94 -39.70
C GLU A 72 -6.76 -4.17 -38.77
N PRO A 73 -5.87 -5.17 -38.85
CA PRO A 73 -6.08 -6.47 -38.22
C PRO A 73 -6.17 -6.36 -36.69
N GLU A 74 -5.44 -5.41 -36.10
CA GLU A 74 -5.46 -5.17 -34.67
C GLU A 74 -6.80 -4.63 -34.17
N LEU A 75 -7.62 -4.04 -35.04
CA LEU A 75 -8.92 -3.47 -34.72
C LEU A 75 -10.08 -4.40 -35.09
N LEU A 76 -9.83 -5.61 -35.58
CA LEU A 76 -10.90 -6.58 -35.85
C LEU A 76 -11.74 -6.83 -34.58
N PRO A 77 -13.06 -7.01 -34.68
CA PRO A 77 -13.92 -7.23 -33.51
C PRO A 77 -13.46 -8.38 -32.61
N ALA A 78 -12.95 -9.48 -33.19
CA ALA A 78 -12.38 -10.58 -32.43
C ALA A 78 -11.12 -10.17 -31.63
N LYS A 79 -10.23 -9.35 -32.21
CA LYS A 79 -9.02 -8.83 -31.54
C LYS A 79 -9.33 -7.79 -30.47
N MET A 80 -10.39 -7.02 -30.66
CA MET A 80 -10.92 -6.13 -29.62
C MET A 80 -11.54 -6.92 -28.46
N LEU A 81 -12.27 -8.00 -28.76
CA LEU A 81 -12.86 -8.87 -27.75
C LEU A 81 -11.79 -9.58 -26.90
N GLU A 82 -10.68 -10.03 -27.51
CA GLU A 82 -9.52 -10.57 -26.77
C GLU A 82 -9.03 -9.58 -25.70
N LEU A 83 -8.85 -8.30 -26.08
CA LEU A 83 -8.45 -7.24 -25.16
C LEU A 83 -9.52 -6.98 -24.09
N PHE A 84 -10.80 -6.91 -24.46
CA PHE A 84 -11.89 -6.68 -23.50
C PHE A 84 -11.97 -7.79 -22.45
N LYS A 85 -11.81 -9.05 -22.85
CA LYS A 85 -11.76 -10.19 -21.93
C LYS A 85 -10.58 -10.09 -20.97
N ALA A 86 -9.39 -9.79 -21.48
CA ALA A 86 -8.20 -9.62 -20.64
C ALA A 86 -8.35 -8.47 -19.64
N LEU A 87 -8.95 -7.35 -20.06
CA LEU A 87 -9.28 -6.24 -19.16
C LEU A 87 -10.29 -6.65 -18.09
N LYS A 88 -11.36 -7.37 -18.45
CA LYS A 88 -12.40 -7.85 -17.51
C LYS A 88 -11.83 -8.83 -16.49
N GLU A 89 -11.00 -9.76 -16.93
CA GLU A 89 -10.32 -10.71 -16.04
C GLU A 89 -9.43 -9.97 -15.02
N HIS A 90 -8.62 -9.03 -15.50
CA HIS A 90 -7.78 -8.22 -14.63
C HIS A 90 -8.62 -7.37 -13.65
N ALA A 91 -9.67 -6.71 -14.12
CA ALA A 91 -10.61 -5.97 -13.27
C ALA A 91 -11.27 -6.86 -12.20
N GLY A 92 -11.57 -8.12 -12.52
CA GLY A 92 -12.05 -9.10 -11.54
C GLY A 92 -11.06 -9.33 -10.39
N GLY A 93 -9.76 -9.28 -10.69
CA GLY A 93 -8.68 -9.38 -9.71
C GLY A 93 -8.66 -8.23 -8.68
N TRP A 94 -9.18 -7.04 -9.03
CA TRP A 94 -9.21 -5.89 -8.13
C TRP A 94 -10.01 -6.18 -6.85
N SER A 95 -11.12 -6.91 -6.96
CA SER A 95 -11.95 -7.26 -5.81
C SER A 95 -11.18 -8.00 -4.71
N ARG A 96 -10.31 -8.95 -5.11
CA ARG A 96 -9.42 -9.68 -4.21
C ARG A 96 -8.42 -8.75 -3.55
N VAL A 97 -7.74 -7.92 -4.36
CA VAL A 97 -6.75 -6.95 -3.88
C VAL A 97 -7.37 -5.97 -2.88
N ARG A 98 -8.59 -5.49 -3.15
CA ARG A 98 -9.35 -4.59 -2.28
C ARG A 98 -9.69 -5.26 -0.94
N VAL A 99 -10.19 -6.50 -0.97
CA VAL A 99 -10.50 -7.27 0.25
C VAL A 99 -9.24 -7.52 1.06
N GLY A 100 -8.14 -7.92 0.43
CA GLY A 100 -6.85 -8.11 1.09
C GLY A 100 -6.33 -6.80 1.72
N SER A 101 -6.38 -5.70 0.98
CA SER A 101 -5.98 -4.38 1.48
C SER A 101 -6.81 -3.96 2.70
N LYS A 102 -8.12 -4.21 2.67
CA LYS A 102 -9.01 -3.98 3.81
C LYS A 102 -8.62 -4.85 5.01
N ALA A 103 -8.31 -6.13 4.79
CA ALA A 103 -7.87 -7.05 5.84
C ALA A 103 -6.58 -6.56 6.51
N VAL A 104 -5.58 -6.09 5.75
CA VAL A 104 -4.35 -5.53 6.33
C VAL A 104 -4.63 -4.30 7.20
N ALA A 105 -5.58 -3.43 6.83
CA ALA A 105 -5.99 -2.33 7.71
C ALA A 105 -6.60 -2.83 9.04
N GLN A 106 -7.40 -3.90 8.99
CA GLN A 106 -7.97 -4.53 10.18
C GLN A 106 -6.89 -5.19 11.04
N ASP A 107 -5.97 -5.93 10.42
CA ASP A 107 -4.86 -6.58 11.10
C ASP A 107 -3.94 -5.54 11.75
N LEU A 108 -3.73 -4.38 11.12
CA LEU A 108 -2.97 -3.28 11.73
C LEU A 108 -3.65 -2.75 12.99
N ILE A 109 -4.99 -2.62 12.99
CA ILE A 109 -5.73 -2.19 14.19
C ILE A 109 -5.55 -3.21 15.31
N VAL A 110 -5.72 -4.49 15.02
CA VAL A 110 -5.54 -5.59 15.98
C VAL A 110 -4.10 -5.62 16.51
N PHE A 111 -3.12 -5.39 15.63
CA PHE A 111 -1.72 -5.36 16.00
C PHE A 111 -1.39 -4.14 16.89
N ALA A 112 -1.87 -2.96 16.52
CA ALA A 112 -1.70 -1.77 17.33
C ALA A 112 -2.37 -1.92 18.71
N ASP A 113 -3.53 -2.57 18.80
CA ASP A 113 -4.17 -2.91 20.07
C ASP A 113 -3.36 -3.89 20.91
N SER A 114 -2.72 -4.86 20.27
CA SER A 114 -1.79 -5.77 20.95
C SER A 114 -0.59 -5.01 21.53
N ILE A 115 -0.02 -4.07 20.77
CA ILE A 115 1.05 -3.18 21.27
C ILE A 115 0.58 -2.32 22.44
N GLN A 116 -0.61 -1.72 22.37
CA GLN A 116 -1.13 -0.91 23.47
C GLN A 116 -1.35 -1.76 24.74
N THR A 117 -1.92 -2.95 24.58
CA THR A 117 -2.18 -3.87 25.70
C THR A 117 -0.86 -4.28 26.35
N GLN A 118 0.11 -4.78 25.57
CA GLN A 118 1.42 -5.15 26.09
C GLN A 118 2.18 -3.94 26.65
N GLY A 119 2.03 -2.77 26.03
CA GLY A 119 2.56 -1.50 26.52
C GLY A 119 2.05 -1.15 27.90
N THR A 120 0.75 -1.27 28.14
CA THR A 120 0.18 -1.05 29.48
C THR A 120 0.69 -2.03 30.52
N GLU A 121 0.96 -3.29 30.14
CA GLU A 121 1.58 -4.28 31.04
C GLU A 121 3.03 -3.90 31.37
N VAL A 122 3.84 -3.57 30.36
CA VAL A 122 5.24 -3.14 30.52
C VAL A 122 5.35 -1.87 31.38
N MET A 123 4.49 -0.88 31.15
CA MET A 123 4.41 0.33 31.97
C MET A 123 4.01 -0.02 33.43
N GLY A 124 3.09 -0.95 33.61
CA GLY A 124 2.67 -1.46 34.91
C GLY A 124 3.76 -2.25 35.65
N TYR A 125 4.64 -2.94 34.92
CA TYR A 125 5.83 -3.58 35.48
C TYR A 125 6.90 -2.55 35.85
N ALA A 126 7.20 -1.61 34.95
CA ALA A 126 8.14 -0.52 35.20
C ALA A 126 7.76 0.28 36.45
N GLY A 127 6.47 0.57 36.65
CA GLY A 127 5.97 1.27 37.84
C GLY A 127 6.13 0.52 39.17
N LYS A 128 6.44 -0.78 39.13
CA LYS A 128 6.72 -1.62 40.32
C LYS A 128 8.21 -1.70 40.64
N THR A 129 9.08 -1.20 39.76
CA THR A 129 10.53 -1.18 40.01
C THR A 129 10.87 -0.15 41.08
N SER A 130 11.89 -0.43 41.91
CA SER A 130 12.38 0.54 42.89
C SER A 130 13.10 1.70 42.20
N ALA A 131 13.65 1.46 41.00
CA ALA A 131 14.26 2.46 40.13
C ALA A 131 13.33 3.59 39.69
N LEU A 132 12.14 3.24 39.18
CA LEU A 132 11.23 4.19 38.53
C LEU A 132 10.04 4.60 39.40
N GLY A 133 9.55 3.68 40.24
CA GLY A 133 8.36 3.88 41.05
C GLY A 133 7.07 4.14 40.22
N PRO A 134 5.93 4.35 40.89
CA PRO A 134 4.61 4.32 40.23
C PRO A 134 4.29 5.58 39.40
N ASN A 135 5.06 6.67 39.55
CA ASN A 135 4.78 7.93 38.87
C ASN A 135 5.57 8.04 37.55
N ALA A 136 4.96 7.61 36.45
CA ALA A 136 5.55 7.66 35.11
C ALA A 136 5.94 9.07 34.64
N GLU A 137 5.34 10.12 35.20
CA GLU A 137 5.69 11.52 34.91
C GLU A 137 7.02 11.97 35.56
N LYS A 138 7.55 11.20 36.51
CA LYS A 138 8.79 11.54 37.23
C LYS A 138 10.02 10.80 36.70
N TRP A 139 9.85 9.89 35.73
CA TRP A 139 10.95 9.11 35.15
C TRP A 139 11.95 9.99 34.38
N GLU A 140 11.54 11.19 33.95
CA GLU A 140 12.39 12.18 33.28
C GLU A 140 13.37 12.90 34.24
N LEU A 141 13.23 12.69 35.57
CA LEU A 141 14.00 13.40 36.60
C LEU A 141 15.03 12.50 37.34
N SER A 142 15.13 11.21 36.98
CA SER A 142 16.03 10.23 37.61
C SER A 142 17.49 10.43 37.17
N GLY A 143 18.13 11.50 37.63
CA GLY A 143 19.48 11.91 37.23
C GLY A 143 20.65 11.29 38.02
N SER A 144 20.57 10.01 38.42
CA SER A 144 21.75 9.36 39.04
C SER A 144 21.89 7.90 38.60
N PRO A 145 23.07 7.49 38.07
CA PRO A 145 23.33 6.13 37.60
C PRO A 145 23.50 5.18 38.80
N ALA A 146 22.38 4.81 39.41
CA ALA A 146 22.33 3.72 40.37
C ALA A 146 22.23 2.38 39.63
N ALA A 147 22.80 1.32 40.21
CA ALA A 147 22.66 -0.02 39.68
C ALA A 147 21.22 -0.52 39.84
N ILE A 148 20.74 -1.29 38.86
CA ILE A 148 19.45 -1.99 38.96
C ILE A 148 19.55 -3.06 40.05
N GLU A 149 18.60 -3.04 40.98
CA GLU A 149 18.53 -4.02 42.06
C GLU A 149 18.21 -5.43 41.53
N VAL A 150 18.65 -6.47 42.23
CA VAL A 150 18.40 -7.87 41.83
C VAL A 150 16.89 -8.17 41.73
N GLN A 151 16.05 -7.51 42.54
CA GLN A 151 14.60 -7.65 42.48
C GLN A 151 14.00 -7.02 41.21
N ASP A 152 14.52 -5.87 40.80
CA ASP A 152 14.12 -5.18 39.57
C ASP A 152 14.54 -5.97 38.31
N LYS A 153 15.64 -6.71 38.36
CA LYS A 153 16.04 -7.62 37.26
C LYS A 153 14.98 -8.68 36.95
N ALA A 154 14.28 -9.21 37.96
CA ALA A 154 13.18 -10.14 37.73
C ALA A 154 11.94 -9.45 37.09
N ILE A 155 11.76 -8.15 37.34
CA ILE A 155 10.69 -7.35 36.73
C ILE A 155 11.02 -7.04 35.27
N LEU A 156 12.27 -6.69 34.98
CA LEU A 156 12.79 -6.48 33.62
C LEU A 156 12.63 -7.73 32.74
N LEU A 157 12.85 -8.93 33.29
CA LEU A 157 12.58 -10.18 32.56
C LEU A 157 11.09 -10.35 32.21
N LYS A 158 10.17 -9.92 33.08
CA LYS A 158 8.73 -9.92 32.78
C LYS A 158 8.39 -8.89 31.69
N MET A 159 9.01 -7.71 31.73
CA MET A 159 8.89 -6.71 30.67
C MET A 159 9.37 -7.31 29.35
N ALA A 160 10.54 -7.94 29.31
CA ALA A 160 11.08 -8.60 28.11
C ALA A 160 10.13 -9.68 27.57
N SER A 161 9.53 -10.51 28.43
CA SER A 161 8.54 -11.51 28.00
C SER A 161 7.27 -10.92 27.35
N SER A 162 6.93 -9.66 27.68
CA SER A 162 5.81 -8.94 27.04
C SER A 162 6.14 -8.58 25.58
N PHE A 163 7.42 -8.40 25.23
CA PHE A 163 7.87 -8.23 23.84
C PHE A 163 7.88 -9.56 23.09
N GLU A 164 8.23 -10.66 23.74
CA GLU A 164 8.12 -12.00 23.14
C GLU A 164 6.67 -12.31 22.73
N ALA A 165 5.69 -11.91 23.56
CA ALA A 165 4.27 -12.05 23.25
C ALA A 165 3.83 -11.25 22.00
N LEU A 166 4.57 -10.22 21.58
CA LEU A 166 4.29 -9.44 20.36
C LEU A 166 4.78 -10.15 19.08
N ARG A 167 5.65 -11.16 19.17
CA ARG A 167 6.20 -11.83 17.97
C ARG A 167 5.12 -12.48 17.10
N ALA A 168 4.17 -13.17 17.69
CA ALA A 168 3.11 -13.84 16.92
C ALA A 168 2.19 -12.84 16.18
N PRO A 169 1.68 -11.76 16.81
CA PRO A 169 0.99 -10.69 16.10
C PRO A 169 1.80 -10.04 14.97
N VAL A 170 3.11 -9.88 15.15
CA VAL A 170 4.00 -9.28 14.13
C VAL A 170 4.12 -10.19 12.93
N GLU A 171 4.41 -11.48 13.14
CA GLU A 171 4.52 -12.46 12.06
C GLU A 171 3.21 -12.61 11.30
N HIS A 172 2.07 -12.59 12.02
CA HIS A 172 0.75 -12.59 11.40
C HIS A 172 0.55 -11.36 10.50
N PHE A 173 0.80 -10.17 11.03
CA PHE A 173 0.65 -8.92 10.29
C PHE A 173 1.60 -8.87 9.07
N LYS A 174 2.84 -9.32 9.24
CA LYS A 174 3.84 -9.43 8.17
C LYS A 174 3.38 -10.36 7.06
N ALA A 175 2.87 -11.55 7.40
CA ALA A 175 2.32 -12.47 6.42
C ALA A 175 1.15 -11.86 5.64
N SER A 176 0.22 -11.17 6.33
CA SER A 176 -0.87 -10.44 5.67
C SER A 176 -0.35 -9.35 4.73
N LEU A 177 0.66 -8.59 5.15
CA LEU A 177 1.27 -7.54 4.35
C LEU A 177 1.98 -8.10 3.11
N GLU A 178 2.76 -9.17 3.25
CA GLU A 178 3.45 -9.84 2.16
C GLU A 178 2.47 -10.38 1.11
N HIS A 179 1.36 -10.98 1.56
CA HIS A 179 0.31 -11.44 0.68
C HIS A 179 -0.30 -10.31 -0.15
N VAL A 180 -0.68 -9.20 0.51
CA VAL A 180 -1.28 -8.04 -0.17
C VAL A 180 -0.27 -7.35 -1.09
N TYR A 181 0.99 -7.26 -0.68
CA TYR A 181 2.06 -6.75 -1.53
C TYR A 181 2.24 -7.60 -2.79
N SER A 182 2.26 -8.92 -2.64
CA SER A 182 2.36 -9.85 -3.76
C SER A 182 1.17 -9.71 -4.72
N ASP A 183 -0.04 -9.67 -4.19
CA ASP A 183 -1.27 -9.48 -4.98
C ASP A 183 -1.28 -8.13 -5.71
N LEU A 184 -0.85 -7.05 -5.06
CA LEU A 184 -0.70 -5.72 -5.67
C LEU A 184 0.38 -5.69 -6.75
N ALA A 185 1.50 -6.37 -6.52
CA ALA A 185 2.58 -6.49 -7.49
C ALA A 185 2.14 -7.29 -8.73
N ALA A 186 1.45 -8.42 -8.53
CA ALA A 186 0.92 -9.23 -9.62
C ALA A 186 -0.14 -8.48 -10.44
N PHE A 187 -1.10 -7.85 -9.75
CA PHE A 187 -2.12 -7.00 -10.39
C PHE A 187 -1.46 -5.88 -11.21
N ARG A 188 -0.50 -5.16 -10.60
CA ARG A 188 0.30 -4.17 -11.32
C ARG A 188 0.99 -4.75 -12.54
N ASP A 189 1.70 -5.85 -12.39
CA ASP A 189 2.63 -6.34 -13.40
C ASP A 189 1.86 -6.86 -14.62
N GLU A 190 0.69 -7.46 -14.41
CA GLU A 190 -0.28 -7.76 -15.46
C GLU A 190 -0.69 -6.49 -16.23
N ALA A 191 -1.10 -5.46 -15.50
CA ALA A 191 -1.45 -4.16 -16.08
C ALA A 191 -0.29 -3.53 -16.87
N ARG A 192 0.92 -3.53 -16.31
CA ARG A 192 2.09 -2.84 -16.86
C ARG A 192 2.67 -3.58 -18.07
N PHE A 193 2.83 -4.89 -17.99
CA PHE A 193 3.60 -5.66 -18.95
C PHE A 193 2.74 -6.34 -20.02
N LYS A 194 1.44 -6.50 -19.79
CA LYS A 194 0.53 -7.12 -20.77
C LYS A 194 -0.55 -6.17 -21.25
N LEU A 195 -1.35 -5.61 -20.34
CA LEU A 195 -2.53 -4.84 -20.73
C LEU A 195 -2.17 -3.49 -21.34
N ARG A 196 -1.26 -2.74 -20.71
CA ARG A 196 -0.83 -1.42 -21.23
C ARG A 196 -0.21 -1.53 -22.63
N PRO A 197 0.72 -2.46 -22.92
CA PRO A 197 1.21 -2.66 -24.28
C PRO A 197 0.09 -3.03 -25.26
N ALA A 198 -0.83 -3.92 -24.89
CA ALA A 198 -1.95 -4.31 -25.74
C ALA A 198 -2.87 -3.13 -26.08
N VAL A 199 -3.19 -2.29 -25.08
CA VAL A 199 -3.93 -1.05 -25.25
C VAL A 199 -3.19 -0.06 -26.17
N GLN A 200 -1.88 0.12 -25.95
CA GLN A 200 -1.06 0.99 -26.77
C GLN A 200 -1.01 0.53 -28.22
N GLU A 201 -1.00 -0.78 -28.48
CA GLU A 201 -1.05 -1.28 -29.85
C GLU A 201 -2.39 -0.96 -30.53
N LYS A 202 -3.52 -1.05 -29.82
CA LYS A 202 -4.81 -0.61 -30.37
C LYS A 202 -4.84 0.89 -30.67
N ILE A 203 -4.24 1.71 -29.81
CA ILE A 203 -4.10 3.16 -30.06
C ILE A 203 -3.24 3.41 -31.31
N ARG A 204 -2.11 2.71 -31.46
CA ARG A 204 -1.24 2.84 -32.64
C ARG A 204 -1.95 2.40 -33.91
N ALA A 205 -2.66 1.28 -33.87
CA ALA A 205 -3.48 0.79 -34.98
C ALA A 205 -4.54 1.81 -35.41
N LEU A 206 -5.22 2.42 -34.43
CA LEU A 206 -6.16 3.50 -34.70
C LEU A 206 -5.48 4.73 -35.32
N ASP A 207 -4.32 5.15 -34.80
CA ASP A 207 -3.58 6.28 -35.36
C ASP A 207 -3.07 5.97 -36.79
N ARG A 208 -2.70 4.72 -37.11
CA ARG A 208 -2.37 4.28 -38.47
C ARG A 208 -3.58 4.42 -39.40
N LEU A 209 -4.73 3.89 -39.00
CA LEU A 209 -5.98 3.95 -39.75
C LEU A 209 -6.42 5.41 -40.01
N VAL A 210 -6.41 6.26 -38.98
CA VAL A 210 -6.77 7.68 -39.12
C VAL A 210 -5.83 8.42 -40.06
N ARG A 211 -4.53 8.10 -40.04
CA ARG A 211 -3.56 8.69 -40.98
C ARG A 211 -3.80 8.24 -42.41
N ALA A 212 -4.04 6.94 -42.64
CA ALA A 212 -4.36 6.39 -43.96
C ALA A 212 -5.61 7.07 -44.56
N TYR A 213 -6.66 7.22 -43.76
CA TYR A 213 -7.86 7.93 -44.18
C TYR A 213 -7.60 9.39 -44.56
N LYS A 214 -6.82 10.12 -43.75
CA LYS A 214 -6.47 11.52 -44.05
C LYS A 214 -5.63 11.67 -45.31
N SER A 215 -4.72 10.73 -45.59
CA SER A 215 -3.97 10.71 -46.85
C SER A 215 -4.86 10.41 -48.05
N GLU A 216 -5.84 9.51 -47.91
CA GLU A 216 -6.78 9.18 -48.97
C GLU A 216 -7.80 10.29 -49.24
N GLN A 217 -8.28 11.00 -48.22
CA GLN A 217 -9.10 12.20 -48.42
C GLN A 217 -8.36 13.27 -49.23
N ARG A 218 -7.05 13.43 -49.01
CA ARG A 218 -6.21 14.33 -49.81
C ARG A 218 -5.99 13.83 -51.24
N LEU A 219 -6.11 12.52 -51.45
CA LEU A 219 -6.06 11.89 -52.78
C LEU A 219 -7.45 11.84 -53.45
N ALA A 220 -8.55 11.93 -52.71
CA ALA A 220 -9.93 11.91 -53.23
C ALA A 220 -10.37 13.25 -53.88
N ASP A 221 -9.50 14.26 -53.87
CA ASP A 221 -9.56 15.38 -54.84
C ASP A 221 -9.14 14.93 -56.27
N ASP A 222 -8.70 13.67 -56.44
CA ASP A 222 -8.58 12.97 -57.72
C ASP A 222 -9.90 12.23 -58.04
N PRO A 223 -10.57 12.54 -59.18
CA PRO A 223 -11.87 11.99 -59.54
C PRO A 223 -11.93 10.46 -59.74
N ASN A 224 -10.81 9.73 -59.69
CA ASN A 224 -10.77 8.27 -59.85
C ASN A 224 -10.49 7.47 -58.56
N SER A 225 -10.47 8.09 -57.38
CA SER A 225 -10.13 7.43 -56.11
C SER A 225 -11.32 6.64 -55.51
N VAL A 226 -11.12 5.34 -55.24
CA VAL A 226 -12.10 4.46 -54.58
C VAL A 226 -12.09 4.71 -53.07
N SER A 227 -13.22 5.14 -52.49
CA SER A 227 -13.25 5.65 -51.12
C SER A 227 -13.35 4.56 -50.04
N TYR A 228 -12.47 4.61 -49.04
CA TYR A 228 -12.60 3.99 -47.71
C TYR A 228 -13.55 4.78 -46.77
N GLY A 229 -14.41 5.63 -47.34
CA GLY A 229 -15.05 6.77 -46.67
C GLY A 229 -16.06 6.45 -45.56
N ARG A 230 -16.62 5.24 -45.50
CA ARG A 230 -17.72 4.94 -44.57
C ARG A 230 -17.31 4.51 -43.18
N VAL A 231 -16.11 3.95 -42.99
CA VAL A 231 -15.68 3.51 -41.65
C VAL A 231 -15.12 4.69 -40.86
N ALA A 232 -14.34 5.56 -41.49
CA ALA A 232 -13.57 6.59 -40.79
C ALA A 232 -14.36 7.81 -40.28
N ALA A 233 -15.46 8.19 -40.95
CA ALA A 233 -16.24 9.37 -40.58
C ALA A 233 -17.12 9.19 -39.32
N GLY A 234 -17.34 7.93 -38.88
CA GLY A 234 -18.11 7.59 -37.69
C GLY A 234 -17.28 6.92 -36.58
N LEU A 235 -15.95 6.84 -36.72
CA LEU A 235 -15.11 6.01 -35.84
C LEU A 235 -15.27 6.42 -34.37
N PRO A 236 -15.70 5.49 -33.49
CA PRO A 236 -15.61 5.60 -32.04
C PRO A 236 -14.17 5.79 -31.52
N GLY A 237 -13.18 5.94 -32.39
CA GLY A 237 -11.76 6.00 -32.08
C GLY A 237 -11.36 7.14 -31.14
N ALA A 238 -12.01 8.31 -31.21
CA ALA A 238 -11.75 9.40 -30.26
C ALA A 238 -12.21 9.00 -28.84
N GLN A 239 -13.39 8.38 -28.73
CA GLN A 239 -13.91 7.85 -27.47
C GLN A 239 -13.01 6.73 -26.94
N LEU A 240 -12.62 5.80 -27.82
CA LEU A 240 -11.76 4.66 -27.51
C LEU A 240 -10.39 5.13 -26.97
N LYS A 241 -9.79 6.13 -27.62
CA LYS A 241 -8.51 6.73 -27.24
C LYS A 241 -8.58 7.40 -25.86
N VAL A 242 -9.65 8.17 -25.59
CA VAL A 242 -9.87 8.80 -24.28
C VAL A 242 -10.03 7.74 -23.18
N THR A 243 -10.82 6.70 -23.43
CA THR A 243 -11.01 5.59 -22.48
C THR A 243 -9.69 4.89 -22.15
N PHE A 244 -8.86 4.63 -23.16
CA PHE A 244 -7.58 3.96 -22.97
C PHE A 244 -6.52 4.82 -22.26
N HIS A 245 -6.47 6.13 -22.48
CA HIS A 245 -5.58 7.01 -21.72
C HIS A 245 -5.97 7.14 -20.25
N LYS A 246 -7.28 7.22 -19.95
CA LYS A 246 -7.77 7.23 -18.57
C LYS A 246 -7.35 5.96 -17.83
N LEU A 247 -7.48 4.81 -18.50
CA LEU A 247 -7.07 3.52 -17.97
C LEU A 247 -5.56 3.46 -17.64
N GLU A 248 -4.71 3.94 -18.55
CA GLU A 248 -3.25 3.98 -18.36
C GLU A 248 -2.82 4.83 -17.15
N ALA A 249 -3.43 6.01 -16.99
CA ALA A 249 -3.14 6.94 -15.90
C ALA A 249 -3.51 6.35 -14.54
N SER A 250 -4.71 5.76 -14.43
CA SER A 250 -5.19 5.13 -13.20
C SER A 250 -4.27 3.98 -12.76
N LEU A 251 -3.80 3.15 -13.69
CA LEU A 251 -2.92 2.02 -13.36
C LEU A 251 -1.53 2.46 -12.86
N SER A 252 -1.01 3.61 -13.31
CA SER A 252 0.36 4.05 -13.00
C SER A 252 0.53 4.64 -11.60
N ILE A 253 -0.49 5.34 -11.06
CA ILE A 253 -0.44 6.00 -9.75
C ILE A 253 -0.40 4.97 -8.61
N ASN A 254 -1.08 3.85 -8.78
CA ASN A 254 -1.34 2.88 -7.70
C ASN A 254 -0.13 2.00 -7.37
N ILE A 255 0.82 1.95 -8.30
CA ILE A 255 2.04 1.14 -8.24
C ILE A 255 3.06 1.71 -7.26
N SER A 256 3.12 3.03 -7.14
CA SER A 256 4.17 3.72 -6.37
C SER A 256 3.88 3.76 -4.87
N GLY A 257 2.60 3.64 -4.45
CA GLY A 257 2.21 3.70 -3.04
C GLY A 257 2.60 2.47 -2.21
N THR A 258 2.51 1.27 -2.79
CA THR A 258 2.68 -0.01 -2.09
C THR A 258 4.12 -0.38 -1.74
N ALA A 259 5.11 0.09 -2.53
CA ALA A 259 6.52 -0.18 -2.27
C ALA A 259 7.07 0.52 -1.01
N SER A 260 6.52 1.69 -0.67
CA SER A 260 6.95 2.49 0.47
C SER A 260 6.56 1.86 1.81
N ILE A 261 5.42 1.15 1.86
CA ILE A 261 4.89 0.48 3.06
C ILE A 261 5.73 -0.75 3.40
N HIS A 262 6.01 -1.59 2.40
CA HIS A 262 6.87 -2.76 2.58
C HIS A 262 8.24 -2.39 3.18
N SER A 263 8.82 -1.27 2.71
CA SER A 263 10.11 -0.79 3.21
C SER A 263 10.05 -0.29 4.67
N ALA A 264 8.93 0.32 5.08
CA ALA A 264 8.75 0.78 6.47
C ALA A 264 8.56 -0.39 7.45
N TRP A 265 7.91 -1.48 7.03
CA TRP A 265 7.61 -2.62 7.88
C TRP A 265 8.79 -3.54 8.18
N GLN A 266 9.79 -3.62 7.30
CA GLN A 266 11.03 -4.36 7.57
C GLN A 266 11.80 -3.84 8.80
N GLY A 267 11.48 -2.64 9.29
CA GLY A 267 12.07 -2.09 10.50
C GLY A 267 11.52 -2.63 11.82
N MET A 268 10.31 -3.20 11.84
CA MET A 268 9.60 -3.52 13.09
C MET A 268 10.11 -4.79 13.80
N ASP A 269 10.42 -5.85 13.06
CA ASP A 269 11.02 -7.08 13.61
C ASP A 269 12.33 -6.75 14.34
N ALA A 270 13.17 -5.92 13.70
CA ALA A 270 14.44 -5.48 14.26
C ALA A 270 14.28 -4.63 15.53
N TYR A 271 13.19 -3.85 15.63
CA TYR A 271 12.90 -3.05 16.83
C TYR A 271 12.54 -3.93 18.04
N LEU A 272 11.69 -4.94 17.84
CA LEU A 272 11.25 -5.81 18.92
C LEU A 272 12.39 -6.69 19.46
N GLU A 273 13.17 -7.27 18.56
CA GLU A 273 14.36 -8.07 18.93
C GLU A 273 15.37 -7.24 19.72
N GLN A 274 15.65 -6.01 19.27
CA GLN A 274 16.59 -5.12 19.97
C GLN A 274 16.04 -4.64 21.32
N SER A 275 14.74 -4.37 21.43
CA SER A 275 14.12 -3.93 22.69
C SER A 275 14.16 -5.02 23.76
N GLU A 276 13.92 -6.27 23.36
CA GLU A 276 14.04 -7.45 24.24
C GLU A 276 15.48 -7.62 24.73
N GLN A 277 16.45 -7.62 23.81
CA GLN A 277 17.87 -7.76 24.16
C GLN A 277 18.34 -6.63 25.08
N HIS A 278 17.92 -5.40 24.80
CA HIS A 278 18.31 -4.23 25.59
C HIS A 278 17.80 -4.34 27.03
N LEU A 279 16.51 -4.65 27.24
CA LEU A 279 15.91 -4.84 28.58
C LEU A 279 16.63 -5.91 29.42
N VAL A 280 17.09 -7.00 28.80
CA VAL A 280 17.82 -8.07 29.50
C VAL A 280 19.25 -7.65 29.85
N SER A 281 19.85 -6.78 29.03
CA SER A 281 21.23 -6.32 29.19
C SER A 281 21.40 -5.13 30.14
N MET A 282 20.33 -4.43 30.50
CA MET A 282 20.37 -3.23 31.34
C MET A 282 21.01 -3.47 32.70
N GLN A 283 21.87 -2.54 33.11
CA GLN A 283 22.54 -2.55 34.40
C GLN A 283 22.21 -1.34 35.26
N THR A 284 21.75 -0.24 34.67
CA THR A 284 21.54 1.03 35.40
C THR A 284 20.09 1.51 35.37
N GLN A 285 19.70 2.23 36.42
CA GLN A 285 18.37 2.82 36.53
C GLN A 285 18.14 3.92 35.47
N GLU A 286 19.22 4.59 35.05
CA GLU A 286 19.23 5.59 33.98
C GLU A 286 18.89 4.96 32.62
N GLU A 287 19.54 3.84 32.25
CA GLU A 287 19.20 3.08 31.04
C GLU A 287 17.72 2.66 31.01
N LEU A 288 17.19 2.22 32.16
CA LEU A 288 15.79 1.86 32.28
C LEU A 288 14.86 3.08 32.15
N ALA A 289 15.20 4.22 32.75
CA ALA A 289 14.42 5.45 32.61
C ALA A 289 14.37 5.93 31.15
N ASP A 290 15.53 5.98 30.48
CA ASP A 290 15.66 6.38 29.09
C ASP A 290 14.89 5.45 28.16
N PHE A 291 15.00 4.14 28.37
CA PHE A 291 14.21 3.17 27.64
C PHE A 291 12.71 3.43 27.81
N MET A 292 12.24 3.65 29.05
CA MET A 292 10.82 3.86 29.31
C MET A 292 10.28 5.16 28.71
N ILE A 293 11.07 6.23 28.68
CA ILE A 293 10.70 7.48 27.98
C ILE A 293 10.50 7.21 26.49
N ARG A 294 11.45 6.51 25.87
CA ARG A 294 11.39 6.18 24.43
C ARG A 294 10.25 5.20 24.13
N TYR A 295 10.01 4.25 25.02
CA TYR A 295 8.90 3.30 24.92
C TYR A 295 7.55 3.99 25.02
N LYS A 296 7.40 5.00 25.89
CA LYS A 296 6.19 5.83 25.98
C LYS A 296 5.93 6.58 24.66
N ILE A 297 6.97 7.16 24.05
CA ILE A 297 6.87 7.82 22.74
C ILE A 297 6.42 6.81 21.68
N PHE A 298 7.01 5.62 21.67
CA PHE A 298 6.62 4.52 20.79
C PHE A 298 5.14 4.15 20.94
N LEU A 299 4.62 4.00 22.17
CA LEU A 299 3.21 3.71 22.39
C LEU A 299 2.28 4.82 21.87
N VAL A 300 2.64 6.08 22.07
CA VAL A 300 1.87 7.23 21.53
C VAL A 300 1.83 7.17 20.01
N GLN A 301 2.95 6.83 19.36
CA GLN A 301 3.02 6.70 17.90
C GLN A 301 2.10 5.57 17.39
N TRP A 302 2.08 4.43 18.07
CA TRP A 302 1.18 3.31 17.72
C TRP A 302 -0.30 3.61 17.92
N ALA A 303 -0.65 4.44 18.91
CA ALA A 303 -2.01 4.93 19.05
C ALA A 303 -2.43 5.82 17.85
N GLY A 304 -1.50 6.63 17.35
CA GLY A 304 -1.68 7.40 16.11
C GLY A 304 -1.87 6.49 14.88
N ILE A 305 -1.03 5.47 14.73
CA ILE A 305 -1.12 4.47 13.65
C ILE A 305 -2.47 3.74 13.69
N LYS A 306 -2.96 3.35 14.88
CA LYS A 306 -4.28 2.75 15.04
C LYS A 306 -5.39 3.67 14.54
N THR A 307 -5.39 4.92 14.97
CA THR A 307 -6.40 5.92 14.59
C THR A 307 -6.45 6.07 13.07
N PHE A 308 -5.28 6.21 12.46
CA PHE A 308 -5.15 6.30 11.02
C PHE A 308 -5.63 5.03 10.30
N ALA A 309 -5.33 3.83 10.80
CA ALA A 309 -5.84 2.58 10.23
C ALA A 309 -7.38 2.50 10.29
N GLN A 310 -7.99 3.02 11.37
CA GLN A 310 -9.45 3.12 11.52
C GLN A 310 -10.07 4.10 10.51
N GLU A 311 -9.41 5.24 10.26
CA GLU A 311 -9.82 6.20 9.23
C GLU A 311 -9.78 5.56 7.83
N GLN A 312 -8.70 4.85 7.51
CA GLN A 312 -8.56 4.15 6.23
C GLN A 312 -9.62 3.06 6.07
N LEU A 313 -9.85 2.25 7.11
CA LEU A 313 -10.90 1.23 7.10
C LEU A 313 -12.28 1.84 6.82
N SER A 314 -12.56 3.01 7.40
CA SER A 314 -13.81 3.75 7.17
C SER A 314 -13.94 4.24 5.71
N ALA A 315 -12.82 4.61 5.06
CA ALA A 315 -12.81 4.99 3.65
C ALA A 315 -13.15 3.81 2.72
N PHE A 316 -12.71 2.59 3.04
CA PHE A 316 -13.08 1.37 2.32
C PHE A 316 -14.58 1.07 2.38
N ASP A 317 -15.23 1.38 3.50
CA ASP A 317 -16.66 1.16 3.71
C ASP A 317 -17.53 2.25 3.07
N SER A 318 -17.03 3.49 3.06
CA SER A 318 -17.73 4.65 2.47
C SER A 318 -17.81 4.59 0.94
N THR A 319 -16.85 3.93 0.28
CA THR A 319 -16.82 3.75 -1.18
C THR A 319 -17.83 2.71 -1.71
N ARG A 320 -18.56 2.01 -0.83
CA ARG A 320 -19.54 0.97 -1.22
C ARG A 320 -20.95 1.49 -1.57
N GLN A 321 -21.19 2.81 -1.46
CA GLN A 321 -22.53 3.41 -1.56
C GLN A 321 -22.89 4.04 -2.93
N VAL A 322 -22.18 3.74 -4.03
CA VAL A 322 -22.55 4.23 -5.37
C VAL A 322 -22.79 3.09 -6.34
#